data_AF-A0A2M8CCK7-F1
#
_entry.id   AF-A0A2M8CCK7-F1
#
_cell.length_a   1.000
_cell.length_b   1.000
_cell.length_c   1.000
_cell.angle_alpha   90.00
_cell.angle_beta   90.00
_cell.angle_gamma   90.00
#
_symmetry.space_group_name_H-M   'P 1'
#
loop_
_entity.id
_entity.type
_entity.pdbx_description
1 polymer ?
#
loop_
_entity_poly.entity_id
_entity_poly.type
_entity_poly.pdbx_seq_one_letter_code
_entity_poly.pdbx_strand_id
1 'polypeptide(L)'
;FLGLKTLSIIKDTLKNIKKSKGIDLDIDTISFEDEKTYKLFSRGDTVALFQFESDGMRKHLKNLKPSRFEDLIAMVALYRPGPMEYIPNFIDRKNGREKIEYDVPEMAEYLEETYGITVYQEQVMLLSRKLGGFTRGESDSLRKAMGKKKIDEMEKLKALFLEGCKANNLPLEKVEKVWKDWEAFAKYAFNKSHATCYAYLAYQTAFLKANYRAEFMA
;
A
#
# COMPACT_ATOMS: atom_id res chain seq x y z
N PHE A 1 14.62 -3.42 -21.26
CA PHE A 1 13.90 -4.47 -20.52
C PHE A 1 14.57 -4.65 -19.16
N LEU A 2 13.79 -4.73 -18.07
CA LEU A 2 14.32 -4.97 -16.73
C LEU A 2 14.26 -6.49 -16.44
N GLY A 3 15.42 -7.13 -16.24
CA GLY A 3 15.47 -8.54 -15.86
C GLY A 3 15.21 -8.71 -14.36
N LEU A 4 14.00 -9.09 -13.97
CA LEU A 4 13.64 -9.33 -12.58
C LEU A 4 14.00 -10.77 -12.18
N LYS A 5 15.00 -10.93 -11.32
CA LYS A 5 15.41 -12.23 -10.75
C LYS A 5 14.23 -13.01 -10.15
N THR A 6 13.26 -12.30 -9.57
CA THR A 6 12.03 -12.87 -9.01
C THR A 6 11.24 -13.71 -10.03
N LEU A 7 11.14 -13.25 -11.28
CA LEU A 7 10.41 -13.99 -12.33
C LEU A 7 11.12 -15.29 -12.70
N SER A 8 12.45 -15.30 -12.70
CA SER A 8 13.24 -16.52 -12.89
C SER A 8 13.00 -17.52 -11.76
N ILE A 9 12.98 -17.06 -10.50
CA ILE A 9 12.70 -17.91 -9.33
C ILE A 9 11.31 -18.55 -9.45
N ILE A 10 10.28 -17.77 -9.80
CA ILE A 10 8.92 -18.30 -10.01
C ILE A 10 8.95 -19.38 -11.10
N LYS A 11 9.51 -19.06 -12.27
CA LYS A 11 9.57 -19.98 -13.41
C LYS A 11 10.26 -21.31 -13.07
N ASP A 12 11.39 -21.25 -12.38
CA ASP A 12 12.16 -22.45 -12.04
C ASP A 12 11.47 -23.25 -10.93
N THR A 13 10.84 -22.58 -9.95
CA THR A 13 10.00 -23.26 -8.95
C THR A 13 8.84 -24.02 -9.61
N LEU A 14 8.13 -23.41 -10.57
CA LEU A 14 7.04 -24.09 -11.29
C LEU A 14 7.52 -25.34 -12.05
N LYS A 15 8.69 -25.26 -12.71
CA LYS A 15 9.31 -26.44 -13.33
C LYS A 15 9.65 -27.52 -12.30
N ASN A 16 10.19 -27.13 -11.16
CA ASN A 16 10.53 -28.05 -10.07
C ASN A 16 9.28 -28.75 -9.53
N ILE A 17 8.17 -28.02 -9.34
CA ILE A 17 6.86 -28.58 -8.94
C ILE A 17 6.36 -29.59 -9.97
N LYS A 18 6.38 -29.22 -11.26
CA LYS A 18 5.95 -30.12 -12.35
C LYS A 18 6.79 -31.40 -12.40
N LYS A 19 8.11 -31.28 -12.26
CA LYS A 19 9.03 -32.42 -12.28
C LYS A 19 8.89 -33.34 -11.06
N SER A 20 8.74 -32.78 -9.86
CA SER A 20 8.74 -33.54 -8.61
C SER A 20 7.37 -34.10 -8.23
N LYS A 21 6.29 -33.38 -8.55
CA LYS A 21 4.92 -33.71 -8.12
C LYS A 21 3.97 -33.98 -9.28
N GLY A 22 4.37 -33.73 -10.53
CA GLY A 22 3.49 -33.85 -11.71
C GLY A 22 2.40 -32.78 -11.78
N ILE A 23 2.47 -31.73 -10.94
CA ILE A 23 1.47 -30.65 -10.87
C ILE A 23 1.87 -29.54 -11.84
N ASP A 24 0.97 -29.18 -12.75
CA ASP A 24 1.11 -28.00 -13.62
C ASP A 24 0.37 -26.82 -12.97
N LEU A 25 1.09 -26.07 -12.12
CA LEU A 25 0.52 -24.96 -11.37
C LEU A 25 0.52 -23.68 -12.23
N ASP A 26 -0.64 -23.07 -12.39
CA ASP A 26 -0.75 -21.71 -12.94
C ASP A 26 -0.60 -20.68 -11.81
N ILE A 27 0.50 -19.92 -11.84
CA ILE A 27 0.83 -18.94 -10.80
C ILE A 27 -0.09 -17.71 -10.82
N ASP A 28 -0.76 -17.43 -11.94
CA ASP A 28 -1.61 -16.25 -12.08
C ASP A 28 -3.04 -16.45 -11.56
N THR A 29 -3.35 -17.68 -11.14
CA THR A 29 -4.68 -18.06 -10.61
C THR A 29 -4.66 -18.42 -9.12
N ILE A 30 -3.52 -18.24 -8.44
CA ILE A 30 -3.40 -18.56 -7.02
C ILE A 30 -4.35 -17.69 -6.17
N SER A 31 -4.92 -18.29 -5.11
CA SER A 31 -5.84 -17.58 -4.22
C SER A 31 -5.10 -16.55 -3.37
N PHE A 32 -5.71 -15.36 -3.21
CA PHE A 32 -5.29 -14.33 -2.26
C PHE A 32 -5.73 -14.59 -0.82
N GLU A 33 -6.37 -15.74 -0.54
CA GLU A 33 -6.85 -16.14 0.78
C GLU A 33 -6.00 -17.26 1.41
N ASP A 34 -4.85 -17.62 0.80
CA ASP A 34 -4.01 -18.71 1.31
C ASP A 34 -3.39 -18.37 2.67
N GLU A 35 -3.92 -18.97 3.73
CA GLU A 35 -3.46 -18.73 5.10
C GLU A 35 -1.98 -19.03 5.31
N LYS A 36 -1.44 -20.05 4.63
CA LYS A 36 -0.03 -20.44 4.80
C LYS A 36 0.90 -19.34 4.32
N THR A 37 0.54 -18.66 3.24
CA THR A 37 1.23 -17.49 2.70
C THR A 37 1.25 -16.34 3.71
N TYR A 38 0.10 -15.98 4.28
CA TYR A 38 0.04 -14.92 5.30
C TYR A 38 0.74 -15.30 6.61
N LYS A 39 0.68 -16.57 7.02
CA LYS A 39 1.43 -17.08 8.18
C LYS A 39 2.94 -16.99 7.93
N LEU A 40 3.41 -17.20 6.70
CA LEU A 40 4.82 -17.02 6.34
C LEU A 40 5.26 -15.56 6.52
N PHE A 41 4.49 -14.60 6.00
CA PHE A 41 4.75 -13.17 6.23
C PHE A 41 4.71 -12.81 7.72
N SER A 42 3.71 -13.30 8.45
CA SER A 42 3.51 -13.04 9.88
C SER A 42 4.62 -13.62 10.77
N ARG A 43 5.29 -14.68 10.34
CA ARG A 43 6.50 -15.19 11.02
C ARG A 43 7.78 -14.44 10.61
N GLY A 44 7.71 -13.56 9.62
CA GLY A 44 8.87 -12.88 9.04
C GLY A 44 9.80 -13.83 8.28
N ASP A 45 9.29 -14.95 7.76
CA ASP A 45 10.07 -15.96 7.03
C ASP A 45 10.34 -15.54 5.56
N THR A 46 10.58 -14.25 5.33
CA THR A 46 10.51 -13.60 4.01
C THR A 46 11.85 -13.45 3.29
N VAL A 47 12.87 -14.21 3.72
CA VAL A 47 14.14 -14.30 2.97
C VAL A 47 13.85 -14.73 1.53
N ALA A 48 14.47 -14.08 0.55
CA ALA A 48 14.23 -14.29 -0.89
C ALA A 48 12.82 -13.93 -1.39
N LEU A 49 12.03 -13.17 -0.61
CA LEU A 49 10.77 -12.58 -1.07
C LEU A 49 11.00 -11.12 -1.43
N PHE A 50 10.93 -10.83 -2.74
CA PHE A 50 11.16 -9.49 -3.31
C PHE A 50 10.44 -8.39 -2.51
N GLN A 51 11.15 -7.29 -2.20
CA GLN A 51 10.71 -6.16 -1.35
C GLN A 51 10.57 -6.45 0.16
N PHE A 52 10.50 -7.71 0.60
CA PHE A 52 10.20 -8.07 1.99
C PHE A 52 11.35 -8.69 2.79
N GLU A 53 12.58 -8.66 2.26
CA GLU A 53 13.71 -9.44 2.79
C GLU A 53 14.41 -8.80 3.99
N SER A 54 14.43 -7.47 4.06
CA SER A 54 15.23 -6.73 5.05
C SER A 54 14.80 -7.00 6.49
N ASP A 55 15.74 -6.94 7.43
CA ASP A 55 15.52 -7.23 8.85
C ASP A 55 14.42 -6.34 9.47
N GLY A 56 14.44 -5.04 9.17
CA GLY A 56 13.42 -4.11 9.65
C GLY A 56 12.03 -4.42 9.08
N MET A 57 11.94 -4.73 7.78
CA MET A 57 10.68 -5.15 7.17
C MET A 57 10.14 -6.42 7.83
N ARG A 58 11.01 -7.42 8.05
CA ARG A 58 10.66 -8.65 8.77
C ARG A 58 10.13 -8.38 10.17
N LYS A 59 10.74 -7.44 10.90
CA LYS A 59 10.28 -7.01 12.23
C LYS A 59 8.88 -6.40 12.14
N HIS A 60 8.63 -5.51 11.19
CA HIS A 60 7.31 -4.91 11.02
C HIS A 60 6.25 -5.94 10.62
N LEU A 61 6.55 -6.86 9.71
CA LEU A 61 5.62 -7.92 9.32
C LEU A 61 5.23 -8.82 10.51
N LYS A 62 6.18 -9.16 11.38
CA LYS A 62 5.89 -9.95 12.61
C LYS A 62 4.89 -9.25 13.54
N ASN A 63 4.97 -7.92 13.63
CA ASN A 63 4.07 -7.12 14.44
C ASN A 63 2.73 -6.83 13.74
N LEU A 64 2.78 -6.64 12.41
CA LEU A 64 1.62 -6.38 11.57
C LEU A 64 0.71 -7.59 11.42
N LYS A 65 1.30 -8.79 11.37
CA LYS A 65 0.63 -10.06 11.09
C LYS A 65 -0.31 -9.96 9.87
N PRO A 66 0.21 -9.69 8.66
CA PRO A 66 -0.60 -9.49 7.45
C PRO A 66 -1.67 -10.57 7.29
N SER A 67 -2.90 -10.17 6.96
CA SER A 67 -4.05 -11.08 6.83
C SER A 67 -4.87 -10.85 5.56
N ARG A 68 -4.52 -9.82 4.79
CA ARG A 68 -5.11 -9.50 3.49
C ARG A 68 -4.03 -8.94 2.56
N PHE A 69 -4.29 -8.96 1.25
CA PHE A 69 -3.31 -8.54 0.26
C PHE A 69 -2.97 -7.05 0.39
N GLU A 70 -3.94 -6.21 0.74
CA GLU A 70 -3.79 -4.77 0.94
C GLU A 70 -2.77 -4.41 2.03
N ASP A 71 -2.59 -5.28 3.04
CA ASP A 71 -1.56 -5.07 4.06
C ASP A 71 -0.15 -5.13 3.45
N LEU A 72 0.06 -6.01 2.47
CA LEU A 72 1.34 -6.14 1.77
C LEU A 72 1.58 -4.93 0.86
N ILE A 73 0.55 -4.47 0.16
CA ILE A 73 0.59 -3.26 -0.68
C ILE A 73 1.00 -2.05 0.19
N ALA A 74 0.36 -1.89 1.35
CA ALA A 74 0.65 -0.79 2.27
C ALA A 74 2.08 -0.87 2.80
N MET A 75 2.58 -2.06 3.14
CA MET A 75 3.96 -2.22 3.60
C MET A 75 5.00 -1.88 2.54
N VAL A 76 4.78 -2.23 1.26
CA VAL A 76 5.65 -1.78 0.15
C VAL A 76 5.69 -0.26 0.08
N ALA A 77 4.55 0.41 0.27
CA ALA A 77 4.46 1.86 0.22
C ALA A 77 5.06 2.56 1.46
N LEU A 78 4.82 2.02 2.66
CA LEU A 78 5.19 2.64 3.94
C LEU A 78 6.64 2.41 4.34
N TYR A 79 7.26 1.29 3.96
CA TYR A 79 8.61 0.93 4.42
C TYR A 79 9.73 1.67 3.66
N ARG A 80 9.72 3.00 3.77
CA ARG A 80 10.68 3.94 3.17
C ARG A 80 10.96 5.12 4.11
N PRO A 81 12.11 5.82 3.99
CA PRO A 81 12.40 7.01 4.80
C PRO A 81 11.27 8.05 4.73
N GLY A 82 10.81 8.53 5.89
CA GLY A 82 9.61 9.36 6.04
C GLY A 82 8.39 8.53 6.46
N PRO A 83 7.70 7.81 5.55
CA PRO A 83 6.48 7.09 5.88
C PRO A 83 6.63 5.95 6.90
N MET A 84 7.85 5.46 7.14
CA MET A 84 8.11 4.46 8.18
C MET A 84 7.64 4.89 9.56
N GLU A 85 7.58 6.20 9.83
CA GLU A 85 7.07 6.77 11.09
C GLU A 85 5.60 6.41 11.34
N TYR A 86 4.81 6.16 10.28
CA TYR A 86 3.40 5.77 10.38
C TYR A 86 3.18 4.26 10.55
N ILE A 87 4.20 3.43 10.37
CA ILE A 87 4.06 1.96 10.46
C ILE A 87 3.60 1.51 11.86
N PRO A 88 4.11 2.07 12.98
CA PRO A 88 3.58 1.75 14.31
C PRO A 88 2.07 1.98 14.42
N ASN A 89 1.57 3.15 14.02
CA ASN A 89 0.13 3.45 14.03
C ASN A 89 -0.65 2.52 13.10
N PHE A 90 -0.14 2.25 11.90
CA PHE A 90 -0.77 1.32 10.95
C PHE A 90 -0.94 -0.07 11.59
N ILE A 91 0.11 -0.55 12.25
CA ILE A 91 0.13 -1.84 12.96
C ILE A 91 -0.81 -1.84 14.17
N ASP A 92 -0.81 -0.78 14.98
CA ASP A 92 -1.64 -0.70 16.18
C ASP A 92 -3.12 -0.56 15.83
N ARG A 93 -3.47 0.24 14.84
CA ARG A 93 -4.85 0.37 14.34
C ARG A 93 -5.37 -0.91 13.73
N LYS A 94 -4.58 -1.58 12.88
CA LYS A 94 -4.94 -2.90 12.33
C LYS A 94 -5.28 -3.89 13.44
N ASN A 95 -4.48 -3.92 14.50
CA ASN A 95 -4.63 -4.88 15.59
C ASN A 95 -5.60 -4.39 16.69
N GLY A 96 -6.33 -3.30 16.47
CA GLY A 96 -7.28 -2.75 17.44
C GLY A 96 -6.66 -2.21 18.73
N ARG A 97 -5.35 -1.92 18.74
CA ARG A 97 -4.63 -1.29 19.86
C ARG A 97 -4.69 0.24 19.84
N GLU A 98 -4.98 0.81 18.68
CA GLU A 98 -5.25 2.24 18.48
C GLU A 98 -6.58 2.37 17.74
N LYS A 99 -7.39 3.36 18.13
CA LYS A 99 -8.66 3.66 17.46
C LYS A 99 -8.38 4.31 16.10
N ILE A 100 -9.12 3.89 15.07
CA ILE A 100 -9.10 4.58 13.78
C ILE A 100 -9.95 5.84 13.90
N GLU A 101 -9.33 7.00 13.71
CA GLU A 101 -10.00 8.29 13.70
C GLU A 101 -9.81 8.97 12.35
N TYR A 102 -10.88 9.63 11.91
CA TYR A 102 -10.92 10.38 10.65
C TYR A 102 -11.19 11.85 10.99
N ASP A 103 -10.49 12.77 10.33
CA ASP A 103 -10.73 14.20 10.52
C ASP A 103 -12.16 14.55 10.13
N VAL A 104 -12.62 14.03 8.99
CA VAL A 104 -14.02 14.05 8.56
C VAL A 104 -14.50 12.62 8.21
N PRO A 105 -15.75 12.23 8.57
CA PRO A 105 -16.24 10.86 8.40
C PRO A 105 -16.16 10.33 6.96
N GLU A 106 -16.29 11.20 5.97
CA GLU A 106 -16.24 10.89 4.54
C GLU A 106 -14.89 10.30 4.11
N MET A 107 -13.82 10.52 4.89
CA MET A 107 -12.50 9.95 4.60
C MET A 107 -12.47 8.43 4.76
N ALA A 108 -13.38 7.85 5.55
CA ALA A 108 -13.43 6.42 5.79
C ALA A 108 -13.53 5.61 4.49
N GLU A 109 -14.29 6.10 3.50
CA GLU A 109 -14.51 5.44 2.21
C GLU A 109 -13.20 5.06 1.49
N TYR A 110 -12.15 5.88 1.62
CA TYR A 110 -10.87 5.65 0.92
C TYR A 110 -9.70 5.33 1.85
N LEU A 111 -9.85 5.55 3.15
CA LEU A 111 -8.78 5.32 4.12
C LEU A 111 -9.02 4.09 5.01
N GLU A 112 -10.19 3.44 4.97
CA GLU A 112 -10.46 2.22 5.73
C GLU A 112 -9.46 1.10 5.38
N GLU A 113 -9.13 0.94 4.09
CA GLU A 113 -8.14 -0.05 3.63
C GLU A 113 -6.73 0.17 4.22
N THR A 114 -6.41 1.39 4.64
CA THR A 114 -5.13 1.77 5.22
C THR A 114 -5.26 2.26 6.67
N TYR A 115 -6.32 1.83 7.36
CA TYR A 115 -6.55 2.09 8.77
C TYR A 115 -6.50 3.60 9.12
N GLY A 116 -7.10 4.44 8.28
CA GLY A 116 -7.17 5.89 8.47
C GLY A 116 -5.89 6.65 8.11
N ILE A 117 -4.86 5.99 7.57
CA ILE A 117 -3.60 6.64 7.20
C ILE A 117 -3.62 6.90 5.69
N THR A 118 -3.27 8.11 5.26
CA THR A 118 -3.08 8.40 3.83
C THR A 118 -1.74 7.83 3.38
N VAL A 119 -1.76 6.83 2.50
CA VAL A 119 -0.57 6.08 2.02
C VAL A 119 -0.33 6.29 0.52
N TYR A 120 -1.40 6.47 -0.26
CA TYR A 120 -1.34 6.45 -1.72
C TYR A 120 -1.70 7.80 -2.35
N GLN A 121 -1.09 8.11 -3.50
CA GLN A 121 -1.47 9.24 -4.35
C GLN A 121 -2.95 9.17 -4.76
N GLU A 122 -3.41 7.97 -5.09
CA GLU A 122 -4.78 7.69 -5.50
C GLU A 122 -5.80 8.01 -4.39
N GLN A 123 -5.43 7.85 -3.11
CA GLN A 123 -6.30 8.23 -1.98
C GLN A 123 -6.49 9.74 -1.92
N VAL A 124 -5.41 10.52 -2.05
CA VAL A 124 -5.49 11.99 -2.09
C VAL A 124 -6.36 12.44 -3.27
N MET A 125 -6.19 11.82 -4.44
CA MET A 125 -7.03 12.12 -5.60
C MET A 125 -8.50 11.80 -5.37
N LEU A 126 -8.82 10.66 -4.75
CA LEU A 126 -10.21 10.27 -4.47
C LEU A 126 -10.84 11.19 -3.42
N LEU A 127 -10.10 11.49 -2.35
CA LEU A 127 -10.53 12.38 -1.29
C LEU A 127 -10.71 13.82 -1.76
N SER A 128 -9.84 14.33 -2.64
CA SER A 128 -10.00 15.70 -3.16
C SER A 128 -11.31 15.85 -3.94
N ARG A 129 -11.73 14.80 -4.65
CA ARG A 129 -13.02 14.77 -5.35
C ARG A 129 -14.20 14.65 -4.39
N LYS A 130 -14.08 13.77 -3.40
CA LYS A 130 -15.15 13.49 -2.43
C LYS A 130 -15.40 14.68 -1.50
N LEU A 131 -14.34 15.27 -0.95
CA LEU A 131 -14.42 16.34 0.03
C LEU A 131 -14.57 17.71 -0.64
N GLY A 132 -13.74 18.00 -1.65
CA GLY A 132 -13.65 19.31 -2.29
C GLY A 132 -14.35 19.40 -3.65
N GLY A 133 -15.04 18.35 -4.10
CA GLY A 133 -15.76 18.38 -5.38
C GLY A 133 -14.87 18.45 -6.63
N PHE A 134 -13.57 18.15 -6.50
CA PHE A 134 -12.65 18.18 -7.64
C PHE A 134 -13.14 17.29 -8.79
N THR A 135 -12.91 17.75 -10.00
CA THR A 135 -12.99 16.94 -11.22
C THR A 135 -11.83 15.95 -11.28
N ARG A 136 -11.92 14.99 -12.22
CA ARG A 136 -10.80 14.07 -12.50
C ARG A 136 -9.53 14.84 -12.91
N GLY A 137 -9.68 15.91 -13.70
CA GLY A 137 -8.58 16.76 -14.15
C GLY A 137 -7.90 17.49 -12.97
N GLU A 138 -8.69 18.12 -12.10
CA GLU A 138 -8.15 18.83 -10.93
C GLU A 138 -7.45 17.88 -9.95
N SER A 139 -7.99 16.67 -9.73
CA SER A 139 -7.34 15.67 -8.88
C SER A 139 -5.99 15.21 -9.44
N ASP A 140 -5.82 15.09 -10.77
CA ASP A 140 -4.51 14.78 -11.37
C ASP A 140 -3.57 15.98 -11.33
N SER A 141 -4.08 17.20 -11.51
CA SER A 141 -3.32 18.43 -11.29
C SER A 141 -2.77 18.50 -9.86
N LEU A 142 -3.59 18.15 -8.85
CA LEU A 142 -3.16 18.05 -7.45
C LEU A 142 -2.02 17.05 -7.27
N ARG A 143 -2.18 15.82 -7.79
CA ARG A 143 -1.13 14.79 -7.74
C ARG A 143 0.18 15.29 -8.37
N LYS A 144 0.11 15.94 -9.53
CA LYS A 144 1.27 16.51 -10.24
C LYS A 144 1.92 17.65 -9.46
N ALA A 145 1.13 18.55 -8.89
CA ALA A 145 1.60 19.68 -8.09
C ALA A 145 2.31 19.19 -6.83
N MET A 146 1.75 18.21 -6.13
CA MET A 146 2.37 17.54 -4.98
C MET A 146 3.70 16.86 -5.35
N GLY A 147 3.70 16.05 -6.40
CA GLY A 147 4.91 15.32 -6.81
C GLY A 147 6.05 16.23 -7.29
N LYS A 148 5.71 17.40 -7.88
CA LYS A 148 6.70 18.39 -8.34
C LYS A 148 6.95 19.53 -7.35
N LYS A 149 6.29 19.53 -6.18
CA LYS A 149 6.38 20.58 -5.15
C LYS A 149 6.12 22.00 -5.70
N LYS A 150 5.12 22.15 -6.57
CA LYS A 150 4.77 23.44 -7.18
C LYS A 150 3.88 24.26 -6.24
N ILE A 151 4.50 25.16 -5.48
CA ILE A 151 3.83 25.94 -4.42
C ILE A 151 2.66 26.76 -4.98
N ASP A 152 2.86 27.51 -6.06
CA ASP A 152 1.81 28.37 -6.64
C ASP A 152 0.59 27.57 -7.15
N GLU A 153 0.81 26.36 -7.69
CA GLU A 153 -0.29 25.46 -8.09
C GLU A 153 -1.00 24.88 -6.87
N MET A 154 -0.24 24.51 -5.82
CA MET A 154 -0.79 24.00 -4.56
C MET A 154 -1.68 25.04 -3.86
N GLU A 155 -1.29 26.31 -3.82
CA GLU A 155 -2.09 27.37 -3.20
C GLU A 155 -3.42 27.59 -3.92
N LYS A 156 -3.41 27.61 -5.27
CA LYS A 156 -4.62 27.72 -6.08
C LYS A 156 -5.57 26.53 -5.84
N LEU A 157 -5.01 25.33 -5.81
CA LEU A 157 -5.79 24.12 -5.55
C LEU A 157 -6.29 24.08 -4.10
N LYS A 158 -5.54 24.61 -3.13
CA LYS A 158 -5.98 24.72 -1.74
C LYS A 158 -7.23 25.59 -1.63
N ALA A 159 -7.20 26.78 -2.24
CA ALA A 159 -8.35 27.69 -2.23
C ALA A 159 -9.59 26.99 -2.81
N LEU A 160 -9.45 26.37 -3.99
CA LEU A 160 -10.53 25.62 -4.63
C LEU A 160 -11.05 24.46 -3.75
N PHE A 161 -10.14 23.72 -3.11
CA PHE A 161 -10.48 22.60 -2.23
C PHE A 161 -11.29 23.06 -1.02
N LEU A 162 -10.87 24.15 -0.37
CA LEU A 162 -11.56 24.70 0.79
C LEU A 162 -12.94 25.26 0.42
N GLU A 163 -13.07 25.92 -0.74
CA GLU A 163 -14.38 26.36 -1.25
C GLU A 163 -15.32 25.19 -1.50
N GLY A 164 -14.83 24.12 -2.14
CA GLY A 164 -15.61 22.90 -2.36
C GLY A 164 -16.01 22.21 -1.06
N CYS A 165 -15.09 22.11 -0.09
CA CYS A 165 -15.39 21.56 1.23
C CYS A 165 -16.45 22.38 1.97
N LYS A 166 -16.38 23.71 1.87
CA LYS A 166 -17.39 24.61 2.44
C LYS A 166 -18.75 24.42 1.79
N ALA A 167 -18.81 24.27 0.46
CA ALA A 167 -20.05 23.97 -0.25
C ALA A 167 -20.66 22.61 0.16
N ASN A 168 -19.81 21.67 0.58
CA ASN A 168 -20.21 20.38 1.14
C ASN A 168 -20.49 20.39 2.66
N ASN A 169 -20.53 21.59 3.29
CA ASN A 169 -20.76 21.77 4.72
C ASN A 169 -19.74 21.06 5.63
N LEU A 170 -18.51 20.86 5.17
CA LEU A 170 -17.45 20.27 5.97
C LEU A 170 -16.83 21.32 6.93
N PRO A 171 -16.45 20.93 8.17
CA PRO A 171 -15.84 21.87 9.11
C PRO A 171 -14.48 22.38 8.61
N LEU A 172 -14.34 23.69 8.47
CA LEU A 172 -13.17 24.33 7.87
C LEU A 172 -11.85 23.93 8.57
N GLU A 173 -11.82 23.96 9.90
CA GLU A 173 -10.65 23.60 10.70
C GLU A 173 -10.15 22.17 10.40
N LYS A 174 -11.09 21.22 10.24
CA LYS A 174 -10.77 19.82 9.95
C LYS A 174 -10.22 19.66 8.53
N VAL A 175 -10.82 20.32 7.54
CA VAL A 175 -10.34 20.21 6.15
C VAL A 175 -9.02 20.95 5.93
N GLU A 176 -8.75 22.02 6.67
CA GLU A 176 -7.43 22.67 6.70
C GLU A 176 -6.35 21.74 7.26
N LYS A 177 -6.66 21.01 8.33
CA LYS A 177 -5.77 19.96 8.85
C LYS A 177 -5.53 18.87 7.80
N VAL A 178 -6.58 18.35 7.15
CA VAL A 178 -6.45 17.36 6.07
C VAL A 178 -5.53 17.84 4.96
N TRP A 179 -5.68 19.09 4.52
CA TRP A 179 -4.81 19.66 3.50
C TRP A 179 -3.35 19.73 3.95
N LYS A 180 -3.10 20.17 5.19
CA LYS A 180 -1.76 20.23 5.76
C LYS A 180 -1.11 18.84 5.85
N ASP A 181 -1.88 17.83 6.21
CA ASP A 181 -1.43 16.44 6.25
C ASP A 181 -1.07 15.95 4.83
N TRP A 182 -1.83 16.36 3.80
CA TRP A 182 -1.50 16.06 2.41
C TRP A 182 -0.24 16.77 1.91
N GLU A 183 0.01 18.02 2.33
CA GLU A 183 1.25 18.74 2.02
C GLU A 183 2.48 18.04 2.63
N ALA A 184 2.36 17.52 3.85
CA ALA A 184 3.41 16.71 4.48
C ALA A 184 3.60 15.37 3.74
N PHE A 185 2.50 14.71 3.39
CA PHE A 185 2.49 13.44 2.65
C PHE A 185 3.08 13.56 1.23
N ALA A 186 2.91 14.70 0.56
CA ALA A 186 3.39 14.92 -0.81
C ALA A 186 4.89 14.61 -1.00
N LYS A 187 5.69 14.77 0.06
CA LYS A 187 7.13 14.44 0.06
C LYS A 187 7.42 12.94 -0.10
N TYR A 188 6.46 12.09 0.23
CA TYR A 188 6.63 10.65 0.31
C TYR A 188 5.54 9.83 -0.39
N ALA A 189 4.66 10.51 -1.12
CA ALA A 189 3.50 9.92 -1.77
C ALA A 189 3.88 8.75 -2.67
N PHE A 190 3.15 7.63 -2.55
CA PHE A 190 3.39 6.44 -3.36
C PHE A 190 2.28 6.18 -4.36
N ASN A 191 2.64 5.64 -5.52
CA ASN A 191 1.67 5.18 -6.50
C ASN A 191 1.16 3.78 -6.10
N LYS A 192 -0.14 3.64 -5.87
CA LYS A 192 -0.75 2.37 -5.43
C LYS A 192 -0.54 1.28 -6.47
N SER A 193 -0.75 1.56 -7.76
CA SER A 193 -0.62 0.56 -8.82
C SER A 193 0.78 -0.07 -8.84
N HIS A 194 1.82 0.73 -8.63
CA HIS A 194 3.18 0.23 -8.52
C HIS A 194 3.40 -0.64 -7.28
N ALA A 195 2.88 -0.22 -6.11
CA ALA A 195 2.90 -1.05 -4.90
C ALA A 195 2.22 -2.40 -5.12
N THR A 196 1.04 -2.38 -5.74
CA THR A 196 0.23 -3.57 -6.02
C THR A 196 0.99 -4.58 -6.86
N CYS A 197 1.62 -4.15 -7.96
CA CYS A 197 2.39 -5.05 -8.81
C CYS A 197 3.58 -5.70 -8.06
N TYR A 198 4.25 -4.94 -7.18
CA TYR A 198 5.38 -5.49 -6.41
C TYR A 198 4.92 -6.41 -5.28
N ALA A 199 3.85 -6.04 -4.57
CA ALA A 199 3.21 -6.90 -3.58
C ALA A 199 2.70 -8.20 -4.22
N TYR A 200 2.20 -8.16 -5.46
CA TYR A 200 1.73 -9.34 -6.18
C TYR A 200 2.86 -10.35 -6.43
N LEU A 201 4.00 -9.89 -6.96
CA LEU A 201 5.18 -10.75 -7.15
C LEU A 201 5.70 -11.31 -5.82
N ALA A 202 5.68 -10.51 -4.76
CA ALA A 202 6.03 -10.98 -3.43
C ALA A 202 5.05 -12.03 -2.89
N TYR A 203 3.75 -11.85 -3.13
CA TYR A 203 2.72 -12.80 -2.73
C TYR A 203 2.86 -14.13 -3.49
N GLN A 204 3.07 -14.09 -4.81
CA GLN A 204 3.32 -15.28 -5.63
C GLN A 204 4.54 -16.07 -5.13
N THR A 205 5.66 -15.39 -4.88
CA THR A 205 6.86 -16.04 -4.34
C THR A 205 6.65 -16.58 -2.92
N ALA A 206 5.92 -15.85 -2.07
CA ALA A 206 5.56 -16.32 -0.74
C ALA A 206 4.66 -17.56 -0.77
N PHE A 207 3.68 -17.59 -1.68
CA PHE A 207 2.79 -18.73 -1.88
C PHE A 207 3.55 -19.98 -2.29
N LEU A 208 4.46 -19.84 -3.26
CA LEU A 208 5.34 -20.92 -3.68
C LEU A 208 6.21 -21.42 -2.53
N LYS A 209 6.83 -20.51 -1.77
CA LYS A 209 7.65 -20.86 -0.62
C LYS A 209 6.86 -21.51 0.52
N ALA A 210 5.62 -21.11 0.73
CA ALA A 210 4.75 -21.62 1.79
C ALA A 210 4.20 -23.02 1.48
N ASN A 211 3.89 -23.28 0.21
CA ASN A 211 3.18 -24.50 -0.22
C ASN A 211 4.09 -25.53 -0.91
N TYR A 212 5.22 -25.08 -1.49
CA TYR A 212 6.17 -25.88 -2.27
C TYR A 212 7.61 -25.55 -1.87
N ARG A 213 7.87 -25.62 -0.55
CA ARG A 213 9.12 -25.12 0.04
C ARG A 213 10.37 -25.78 -0.55
N ALA A 214 10.35 -27.10 -0.77
CA ALA A 214 11.52 -27.82 -1.28
C ALA A 214 11.83 -27.37 -2.71
N GLU A 215 10.80 -27.24 -3.54
CA GLU A 215 10.90 -26.85 -4.94
C GLU A 215 11.30 -25.38 -5.11
N PHE A 216 10.88 -24.52 -4.18
CA PHE A 216 11.24 -23.09 -4.14
C PHE A 216 12.68 -22.86 -3.67
N MET A 217 13.19 -23.70 -2.76
CA MET A 217 14.53 -23.55 -2.19
C MET A 217 15.63 -24.24 -3.02
N ALA A 218 15.26 -25.10 -3.98
CA ALA A 218 16.16 -25.83 -4.86
C ALA A 218 16.61 -24.98 -6.06
#